data_AF-A0A8J8BGE6-F1
#
_entry.id   AF-A0A8J8BGE6-F1
#
_cell.length_a   1.000
_cell.length_b   1.000
_cell.length_c   1.000
_cell.angle_alpha   90.00
_cell.angle_beta   90.00
_cell.angle_gamma   90.00
#
_symmetry.space_group_name_H-M   'P 1'
#
loop_
_entity.id
_entity.type
_entity.pdbx_description
1 polymer ?
#
loop_
_entity_poly.entity_id
_entity_poly.type
_entity_poly.pdbx_seq_one_letter_code
_entity_poly.pdbx_strand_id
1 'polypeptide(L)'
;MHKRSLMIVCVLILGLTGCQVWEKTKAMYRGTIFPAQVDVKAEDGVSQEIRYLARLVTPVDTQLEELVRITQQIGNPSKQDLQALFSKFSWLNGVGAYSSSGQLVHQVPDQPVKNISPQAELENFPSGADGLYLYIEEQDLGPELCLVKPIDNAGQVAAYVVVHFDPRTLFSRSPVPENLLVIQNGKILWSGMEQGVNQGLADKDWERMLQSEVQGDLVVQEQSFVWLSRYVGQDPLIYVVKIDESDPRQKEG
;
A
#
# COMPACT_ATOMS: atom_id res chain seq x y z
N MET A 1 -9.40 -51.84 -6.38
CA MET A 1 -9.95 -50.56 -6.89
C MET A 1 -10.27 -49.57 -5.75
N HIS A 2 -9.35 -49.29 -4.81
CA HIS A 2 -9.65 -48.43 -3.64
C HIS A 2 -8.66 -47.26 -3.44
N LYS A 3 -7.74 -47.03 -4.39
CA LYS A 3 -6.74 -45.95 -4.29
C LYS A 3 -7.08 -44.67 -5.05
N ARG A 4 -8.17 -44.63 -5.83
CA ARG A 4 -8.57 -43.45 -6.61
C ARG A 4 -9.57 -42.52 -5.92
N SER A 5 -10.33 -43.02 -4.94
CA SER A 5 -11.32 -42.19 -4.22
C SER A 5 -10.76 -41.37 -3.06
N LEU A 6 -9.58 -41.72 -2.53
CA LEU A 6 -8.96 -40.97 -1.42
C LEU A 6 -8.27 -39.67 -1.87
N MET A 7 -7.87 -39.59 -3.15
CA MET A 7 -7.13 -38.44 -3.68
C MET A 7 -8.05 -37.26 -4.06
N ILE A 8 -9.35 -37.49 -4.22
CA ILE A 8 -10.33 -36.45 -4.58
C ILE A 8 -10.84 -35.69 -3.34
N VAL A 9 -10.77 -36.29 -2.14
CA VAL A 9 -11.24 -35.65 -0.90
C VAL A 9 -10.20 -34.66 -0.33
N CYS A 10 -8.90 -34.89 -0.53
CA CYS A 10 -7.86 -33.95 -0.06
C CYS A 10 -7.77 -32.66 -0.87
N VAL A 11 -8.20 -32.65 -2.14
CA VAL A 11 -8.18 -31.45 -3.00
C VAL A 11 -9.35 -30.50 -2.69
N LEU A 12 -10.45 -31.01 -2.13
CA LEU A 12 -11.62 -30.20 -1.77
C LEU A 12 -11.49 -29.46 -0.43
N ILE A 13 -10.56 -29.85 0.44
CA ILE A 13 -10.37 -29.21 1.76
C ILE A 13 -9.43 -27.98 1.69
N LEU A 14 -8.55 -27.91 0.68
CA LEU A 14 -7.63 -26.79 0.49
C LEU A 14 -8.28 -25.54 -0.14
N GLY A 15 -9.52 -25.63 -0.62
CA GLY A 15 -10.27 -24.50 -1.18
C GLY A 15 -11.03 -23.65 -0.15
N LEU A 16 -11.09 -24.07 1.12
CA LEU A 16 -11.93 -23.43 2.15
C LEU A 16 -11.17 -22.57 3.15
N THR A 17 -9.84 -22.57 3.14
CA THR A 17 -9.02 -21.77 4.08
C THR A 17 -8.73 -20.35 3.56
N GLY A 18 -8.86 -20.10 2.26
CA GLY A 18 -8.60 -18.77 1.66
C GLY A 18 -9.63 -17.69 2.02
N CYS A 19 -10.90 -18.06 2.26
CA CYS A 19 -11.93 -17.09 2.64
C CYS A 19 -11.82 -16.63 4.09
N GLN A 20 -11.28 -17.44 5.01
CA GLN A 20 -11.20 -17.07 6.43
C GLN A 20 -10.14 -16.00 6.71
N VAL A 21 -9.07 -15.94 5.92
CA VAL A 21 -8.03 -14.90 6.06
C VAL A 21 -8.58 -13.54 5.59
N TRP A 22 -9.26 -13.51 4.44
CA TRP A 22 -9.94 -12.32 3.93
C TRP A 22 -11.06 -11.82 4.85
N GLU A 23 -11.88 -12.74 5.38
CA GLU A 23 -12.93 -12.42 6.37
C GLU A 23 -12.33 -11.94 7.71
N LYS A 24 -11.20 -12.50 8.16
CA LYS A 24 -10.50 -12.01 9.37
C LYS A 24 -9.92 -10.62 9.17
N THR A 25 -9.33 -10.32 8.01
CA THR A 25 -8.85 -8.97 7.66
C THR A 25 -10.00 -7.97 7.62
N LYS A 26 -11.16 -8.33 7.03
CA LYS A 26 -12.38 -7.50 7.07
C LYS A 26 -13.03 -7.39 8.44
N ALA A 27 -13.00 -8.44 9.25
CA ALA A 27 -13.57 -8.45 10.60
C ALA A 27 -12.72 -7.62 11.56
N MET A 28 -11.39 -7.64 11.41
CA MET A 28 -10.48 -6.76 12.13
C MET A 28 -10.64 -5.31 11.64
N TYR A 29 -10.84 -5.05 10.34
CA TYR A 29 -11.19 -3.70 9.84
C TYR A 29 -12.59 -3.21 10.24
N ARG A 30 -13.59 -4.10 10.34
CA ARG A 30 -14.94 -3.74 10.84
C ARG A 30 -14.97 -3.56 12.35
N GLY A 31 -14.11 -4.28 13.08
CA GLY A 31 -13.90 -4.12 14.52
C GLY A 31 -12.93 -3.00 14.89
N THR A 32 -12.13 -2.53 13.94
CA THR A 32 -11.06 -1.55 14.15
C THR A 32 -11.04 -0.55 13.00
N ILE A 33 -12.20 0.03 12.69
CA ILE A 33 -12.22 1.45 12.34
C ILE A 33 -11.66 2.09 13.60
N PHE A 34 -10.40 2.53 13.62
CA PHE A 34 -10.02 3.55 14.58
C PHE A 34 -10.80 4.79 14.16
N PRO A 35 -11.92 5.16 14.84
CA PRO A 35 -12.58 6.41 14.51
C PRO A 35 -11.54 7.53 14.64
N ALA A 36 -11.70 8.59 13.84
CA ALA A 36 -10.83 9.77 13.84
C ALA A 36 -10.73 10.51 15.19
N GLN A 37 -11.28 9.93 16.27
CA GLN A 37 -11.05 10.25 17.66
C GLN A 37 -11.11 8.94 18.46
N VAL A 38 -9.97 8.26 18.61
CA VAL A 38 -9.88 7.16 19.58
C VAL A 38 -9.64 7.83 20.93
N ASP A 39 -10.65 7.80 21.80
CA ASP A 39 -10.41 7.87 23.25
C ASP A 39 -9.76 6.52 23.60
N VAL A 40 -8.42 6.48 23.61
CA VAL A 40 -7.60 5.29 23.86
C VAL A 40 -7.68 4.94 25.36
N LYS A 41 -8.89 4.72 25.87
CA LYS A 41 -9.06 3.99 27.12
C LYS A 41 -8.89 2.52 26.81
N ALA A 42 -7.62 2.09 26.87
CA ALA A 42 -7.17 0.72 27.04
C ALA A 42 -8.20 -0.34 26.61
N GLU A 43 -8.27 -0.63 25.31
CA GLU A 43 -8.77 -1.95 24.93
C GLU A 43 -7.76 -2.98 25.45
N ASP A 44 -8.23 -3.85 26.33
CA ASP A 44 -7.44 -4.95 26.90
C ASP A 44 -6.88 -5.83 25.77
N GLY A 45 -5.59 -5.65 25.42
CA GLY A 45 -4.88 -6.53 24.49
C GLY A 45 -4.00 -5.86 23.42
N VAL A 46 -4.10 -4.54 23.20
CA VAL A 46 -3.22 -3.86 22.23
C VAL A 46 -1.93 -3.41 22.94
N SER A 47 -0.77 -3.75 22.37
CA SER A 47 0.53 -3.35 22.92
C SER A 47 0.82 -1.87 22.72
N GLN A 48 1.77 -1.32 23.47
CA GLN A 48 2.14 0.10 23.36
C GLN A 48 2.84 0.41 22.02
N GLU A 49 3.62 -0.55 21.54
CA GLU A 49 4.34 -0.52 20.26
C GLU A 49 3.36 -0.42 19.09
N ILE A 50 2.27 -1.20 19.13
CA ILE A 50 1.22 -1.15 18.11
C ILE A 50 0.47 0.18 18.15
N ARG A 51 0.18 0.74 19.34
CA ARG A 51 -0.38 2.09 19.47
C ARG A 51 0.54 3.14 18.87
N TYR A 52 1.84 3.04 19.15
CA TYR A 52 2.84 3.94 18.59
C TYR A 52 2.91 3.85 17.06
N LEU A 53 2.95 2.63 16.51
CA LEU A 53 2.88 2.41 15.05
C LEU A 53 1.63 3.07 14.46
N ALA A 54 0.45 2.79 15.04
CA ALA A 54 -0.81 3.32 14.53
C ALA A 54 -0.78 4.86 14.48
N ARG A 55 -0.26 5.51 15.52
CA ARG A 55 -0.11 6.97 15.56
C ARG A 55 0.80 7.51 14.45
N LEU A 56 1.89 6.81 14.14
CA LEU A 56 2.83 7.20 13.08
C LEU A 56 2.26 6.99 11.67
N VAL A 57 1.46 5.94 11.49
CA VAL A 57 0.99 5.50 10.18
C VAL A 57 -0.36 6.14 9.81
N THR A 58 -1.31 6.23 10.74
CA THR A 58 -2.70 6.68 10.47
C THR A 58 -2.80 7.97 9.63
N PRO A 59 -2.02 9.04 9.90
CA PRO A 59 -2.16 10.29 9.13
C PRO A 59 -1.84 10.14 7.64
N VAL A 60 -0.81 9.37 7.29
CA VAL A 60 -0.43 9.10 5.89
C VAL A 60 -1.31 8.01 5.28
N ASP A 61 -1.74 7.07 6.12
CA ASP A 61 -2.57 5.95 5.71
C ASP A 61 -3.94 6.38 5.22
N THR A 62 -4.58 7.25 6.01
CA THR A 62 -5.90 7.83 5.73
C THR A 62 -5.90 8.58 4.38
N GLN A 63 -4.80 9.28 4.07
CA GLN A 63 -4.64 9.99 2.79
C GLN A 63 -4.61 9.01 1.61
N LEU A 64 -3.88 7.90 1.75
CA LEU A 64 -3.81 6.86 0.74
C LEU A 64 -5.13 6.10 0.59
N GLU A 65 -5.84 5.79 1.69
CA GLU A 65 -7.16 5.18 1.64
C GLU A 65 -8.14 6.07 0.88
N GLU A 66 -8.13 7.37 1.16
CA GLU A 66 -8.98 8.32 0.45
C GLU A 66 -8.59 8.41 -1.03
N LEU A 67 -7.29 8.40 -1.36
CA LEU A 67 -6.83 8.38 -2.74
C LEU A 67 -7.34 7.13 -3.48
N VAL A 68 -7.15 5.94 -2.88
CA VAL A 68 -7.65 4.66 -3.43
C VAL A 68 -9.15 4.76 -3.67
N ARG A 69 -9.92 5.17 -2.68
CA ARG A 69 -11.39 5.28 -2.77
C ARG A 69 -11.83 6.19 -3.91
N ILE A 70 -11.23 7.36 -4.06
CA ILE A 70 -11.61 8.33 -5.09
C ILE A 70 -11.18 7.84 -6.47
N THR A 71 -9.97 7.32 -6.60
CA THR A 71 -9.45 6.78 -7.86
C THR A 71 -10.35 5.64 -8.34
N GLN A 72 -10.76 4.75 -7.44
CA GLN A 72 -11.66 3.63 -7.73
C GLN A 72 -13.06 4.06 -8.22
N GLN A 73 -13.47 5.31 -8.00
CA GLN A 73 -14.74 5.86 -8.51
C GLN A 73 -14.63 6.49 -9.91
N ILE A 74 -13.41 6.73 -10.41
CA ILE A 74 -13.21 7.37 -11.73
C ILE A 74 -13.67 6.46 -12.88
N GLY A 75 -14.64 6.89 -13.67
CA GLY A 75 -15.07 6.18 -14.88
C GLY A 75 -14.15 6.50 -16.07
N ASN A 76 -14.76 6.92 -17.18
CA ASN A 76 -14.02 7.48 -18.31
C ASN A 76 -13.50 8.90 -17.95
N PRO A 77 -12.20 9.08 -17.68
CA PRO A 77 -11.70 10.32 -17.08
C PRO A 77 -11.62 11.47 -18.10
N SER A 78 -12.20 12.61 -17.77
CA SER A 78 -11.88 13.87 -18.44
C SER A 78 -10.66 14.54 -17.78
N LYS A 79 -9.99 15.47 -18.49
CA LYS A 79 -8.92 16.29 -17.87
C LYS A 79 -9.40 17.03 -16.62
N GLN A 80 -10.67 17.41 -16.55
CA GLN A 80 -11.25 18.07 -15.36
C GLN A 80 -11.33 17.12 -14.16
N ASP A 81 -11.69 15.85 -14.37
CA ASP A 81 -11.72 14.84 -13.31
C ASP A 81 -10.31 14.60 -12.75
N LEU A 82 -9.31 14.48 -13.62
CA LEU A 82 -7.91 14.34 -13.21
C LEU A 82 -7.42 15.56 -12.43
N GLN A 83 -7.80 16.77 -12.87
CA GLN A 83 -7.47 18.01 -12.17
C GLN A 83 -8.11 18.07 -10.79
N ALA A 84 -9.36 17.67 -10.65
CA ALA A 84 -10.06 17.64 -9.37
C ALA A 84 -9.39 16.65 -8.40
N LEU A 85 -8.99 15.47 -8.88
CA LEU A 85 -8.23 14.51 -8.10
C LEU A 85 -6.88 15.09 -7.67
N PHE A 86 -6.10 15.61 -8.61
CA PHE A 86 -4.78 16.18 -8.34
C PHE A 86 -4.84 17.34 -7.33
N SER A 87 -5.80 18.26 -7.49
CA SER A 87 -5.97 19.39 -6.58
C SER A 87 -6.41 19.00 -5.16
N LYS A 88 -6.99 17.81 -4.98
CA LYS A 88 -7.41 17.33 -3.65
C LYS A 88 -6.23 16.89 -2.79
N PHE A 89 -5.17 16.38 -3.39
CA PHE A 89 -4.04 15.80 -2.68
C PHE A 89 -2.76 16.58 -2.96
N SER A 90 -2.36 17.43 -2.02
CA SER A 90 -1.17 18.30 -2.16
C SER A 90 0.18 17.57 -2.20
N TRP A 91 0.18 16.25 -2.07
CA TRP A 91 1.37 15.41 -2.13
C TRP A 91 1.48 14.61 -3.45
N LEU A 92 0.46 14.64 -4.31
CA LEU A 92 0.57 14.00 -5.62
C LEU A 92 1.55 14.75 -6.51
N ASN A 93 2.30 13.99 -7.31
CA ASN A 93 3.19 14.55 -8.32
C ASN A 93 2.56 14.58 -9.70
N GLY A 94 1.58 13.70 -9.96
CA GLY A 94 0.75 13.81 -11.14
C GLY A 94 -0.32 12.73 -11.25
N VAL A 95 -1.19 12.93 -12.23
CA VAL A 95 -2.26 12.03 -12.64
C VAL A 95 -2.31 12.01 -14.16
N GLY A 96 -2.34 10.83 -14.76
CA GLY A 96 -2.46 10.63 -16.20
C GLY A 96 -3.61 9.70 -16.56
N ALA A 97 -4.28 9.99 -17.68
CA ALA A 97 -5.15 9.04 -18.35
C ALA A 97 -4.46 8.54 -19.63
N TYR A 98 -4.49 7.23 -19.83
CA TYR A 98 -3.82 6.54 -20.93
C TYR A 98 -4.85 5.72 -21.70
N SER A 99 -4.67 5.58 -23.02
CA SER A 99 -5.48 4.68 -23.83
C SER A 99 -5.24 3.21 -23.45
N SER A 100 -6.06 2.30 -23.98
CA SER A 100 -5.81 0.85 -23.89
C SER A 100 -4.46 0.40 -24.47
N SER A 101 -3.86 1.19 -25.37
CA SER A 101 -2.51 0.97 -25.92
C SER A 101 -1.39 1.65 -25.12
N GLY A 102 -1.69 2.21 -23.94
CA GLY A 102 -0.73 2.88 -23.08
C GLY A 102 -0.31 4.28 -23.56
N GLN A 103 -1.01 4.88 -24.53
CA GLN A 103 -0.69 6.23 -25.01
C GLN A 103 -1.31 7.28 -24.09
N LEU A 104 -0.55 8.31 -23.74
CA LEU A 104 -1.04 9.40 -22.90
C LEU A 104 -2.15 10.18 -23.61
N VAL A 105 -3.30 10.33 -22.94
CA VAL A 105 -4.47 11.07 -23.43
C VAL A 105 -4.59 12.41 -22.70
N HIS A 106 -4.51 12.39 -21.37
CA HIS A 106 -4.58 13.56 -20.50
C HIS A 106 -3.57 13.44 -19.38
N GLN A 107 -3.01 14.56 -18.94
CA GLN A 107 -2.13 14.62 -17.78
C GLN A 107 -2.39 15.89 -16.97
N VAL A 108 -2.20 15.78 -15.65
CA VAL A 108 -2.11 16.90 -14.74
C VAL A 108 -0.97 16.62 -13.75
N PRO A 109 -0.03 17.56 -13.54
CA PRO A 109 0.11 18.83 -14.25
C PRO A 109 0.52 18.62 -15.72
N ASP A 110 0.33 19.63 -16.58
CA ASP A 110 0.73 19.56 -17.99
C ASP A 110 2.26 19.43 -18.18
N GLN A 111 3.03 19.85 -17.19
CA GLN A 111 4.48 19.72 -17.14
C GLN A 111 4.89 19.17 -15.76
N PRO A 112 4.92 17.83 -15.60
CA PRO A 112 5.34 17.23 -14.35
C PRO A 112 6.86 17.30 -14.18
N VAL A 113 7.33 17.21 -12.93
CA VAL A 113 8.77 17.17 -12.62
C VAL A 113 9.39 15.85 -13.05
N LYS A 114 8.66 14.74 -12.89
CA LYS A 114 9.03 13.40 -13.36
C LYS A 114 8.01 12.94 -14.39
N ASN A 115 8.48 12.44 -15.53
CA ASN A 115 7.62 11.95 -16.60
C ASN A 115 7.43 10.43 -16.45
N ILE A 116 6.26 10.02 -15.97
CA ILE A 116 5.95 8.59 -15.83
C ILE A 116 5.63 7.99 -17.20
N SER A 117 6.29 6.88 -17.51
CA SER A 117 6.08 6.10 -18.72
C SER A 117 5.55 4.71 -18.35
N PRO A 118 4.26 4.57 -18.01
CA PRO A 118 3.71 3.32 -17.49
C PRO A 118 3.59 2.21 -18.55
N GLN A 119 4.04 2.45 -19.78
CA GLN A 119 3.76 1.59 -20.93
C GLN A 119 4.13 0.12 -20.69
N ALA A 120 5.34 -0.15 -20.18
CA ALA A 120 5.78 -1.52 -19.92
C ALA A 120 4.90 -2.22 -18.87
N GLU A 121 4.46 -1.49 -17.85
CA GLU A 121 3.55 -2.02 -16.82
C GLU A 121 2.16 -2.29 -17.42
N LEU A 122 1.63 -1.35 -18.21
CA LEU A 122 0.31 -1.48 -18.84
C LEU A 122 0.25 -2.58 -19.90
N GLU A 123 1.36 -2.87 -20.59
CA GLU A 123 1.47 -3.98 -21.55
C GLU A 123 1.42 -5.35 -20.87
N ASN A 124 1.92 -5.44 -19.63
CA ASN A 124 1.90 -6.67 -18.82
C ASN A 124 0.71 -6.72 -17.86
N PHE A 125 -0.19 -5.74 -17.93
CA PHE A 125 -1.31 -5.64 -17.01
C PHE A 125 -2.23 -6.86 -17.13
N PRO A 126 -2.70 -7.45 -16.01
CA PRO A 126 -3.47 -8.68 -16.08
C PRO A 126 -4.74 -8.50 -16.93
N SER A 127 -4.98 -9.44 -17.84
CA SER A 127 -6.19 -9.44 -18.66
C SER A 127 -7.43 -9.59 -17.79
N GLY A 128 -8.39 -8.67 -17.92
CA GLY A 128 -9.59 -8.65 -17.07
C GLY A 128 -9.32 -8.20 -15.63
N ALA A 129 -8.19 -7.54 -15.38
CA ALA A 129 -7.88 -6.91 -14.10
C ALA A 129 -9.02 -5.96 -13.69
N ASP A 130 -9.63 -6.23 -12.54
CA ASP A 130 -10.48 -5.29 -11.83
C ASP A 130 -9.71 -4.71 -10.62
N GLY A 131 -10.07 -3.50 -10.19
CA GLY A 131 -9.46 -2.88 -9.01
C GLY A 131 -8.34 -1.89 -9.29
N LEU A 132 -7.44 -1.75 -8.33
CA LEU A 132 -6.34 -0.78 -8.34
C LEU A 132 -5.03 -1.52 -8.06
N TYR A 133 -3.96 -1.18 -8.76
CA TYR A 133 -2.69 -1.88 -8.69
C TYR A 133 -1.58 -0.88 -8.43
N LEU A 134 -0.67 -1.23 -7.54
CA LEU A 134 0.44 -0.40 -7.12
C LEU A 134 1.73 -0.96 -7.71
N TYR A 135 2.48 -0.13 -8.41
CA TYR A 135 3.82 -0.47 -8.85
C TYR A 135 4.78 0.69 -8.57
N ILE A 136 6.07 0.41 -8.72
CA ILE A 136 7.15 1.37 -8.49
C ILE A 136 7.80 1.68 -9.83
N GLU A 137 7.78 2.94 -10.22
CA GLU A 137 8.52 3.45 -11.37
C GLU A 137 9.84 4.06 -10.86
N GLU A 138 10.98 3.48 -11.26
CA GLU A 138 12.29 4.07 -10.97
C GLU A 138 12.53 5.28 -11.86
N GLN A 139 13.06 6.37 -11.30
CA GLN A 139 13.35 7.62 -12.01
C GLN A 139 14.67 8.20 -11.52
N ASP A 140 15.32 9.02 -12.34
CA ASP A 140 16.61 9.65 -12.00
C ASP A 140 16.57 10.46 -10.70
N LEU A 141 15.42 11.07 -10.39
CA LEU A 141 15.21 11.88 -9.18
C LEU A 141 14.70 11.06 -7.98
N GLY A 142 14.71 9.74 -8.07
CA GLY A 142 14.18 8.80 -7.08
C GLY A 142 12.82 8.21 -7.48
N PRO A 143 12.42 7.09 -6.86
CA PRO A 143 11.25 6.32 -7.27
C PRO A 143 9.94 7.11 -7.20
N GLU A 144 8.97 6.66 -7.97
CA GLU A 144 7.58 7.09 -7.93
C GLU A 144 6.69 5.88 -7.64
N LEU A 145 5.76 6.06 -6.70
CA LEU A 145 4.72 5.09 -6.45
C LEU A 145 3.56 5.39 -7.40
N CYS A 146 3.15 4.39 -8.18
CA CYS A 146 2.15 4.55 -9.21
C CYS A 146 0.95 3.63 -8.93
N LEU A 147 -0.21 4.24 -8.74
CA LEU A 147 -1.49 3.58 -8.57
C LEU A 147 -2.24 3.56 -9.91
N VAL A 148 -2.42 2.38 -10.47
CA VAL A 148 -3.05 2.14 -11.76
C VAL A 148 -4.48 1.65 -11.57
N LYS A 149 -5.39 2.26 -12.33
CA LYS A 149 -6.76 1.81 -12.47
C LYS A 149 -7.07 1.48 -13.94
N PRO A 150 -7.37 0.23 -14.29
CA PRO A 150 -8.00 -0.09 -15.56
C PRO A 150 -9.44 0.45 -15.60
N ILE A 151 -9.83 1.02 -16.73
CA ILE A 151 -11.20 1.41 -17.03
C ILE A 151 -11.76 0.42 -18.04
N ASP A 152 -12.64 -0.45 -17.57
CA ASP A 152 -13.30 -1.43 -18.41
C ASP A 152 -14.47 -0.86 -19.20
N ASN A 153 -14.60 -1.33 -20.42
CA ASN A 153 -15.78 -1.18 -21.25
C ASN A 153 -16.12 -2.53 -21.88
N ALA A 154 -17.29 -3.07 -21.52
CA ALA A 154 -17.79 -4.35 -22.05
C ALA A 154 -16.80 -5.53 -21.94
N GLY A 155 -16.05 -5.61 -20.84
CA GLY A 155 -15.11 -6.70 -20.56
C GLY A 155 -13.75 -6.57 -21.25
N GLN A 156 -13.44 -5.38 -21.79
CA GLN A 156 -12.11 -5.03 -22.28
C GLN A 156 -11.65 -3.72 -21.64
N VAL A 157 -10.36 -3.64 -21.33
CA VAL A 157 -9.76 -2.40 -20.83
C VAL A 157 -9.76 -1.37 -21.95
N ALA A 158 -10.46 -0.27 -21.75
CA ALA A 158 -10.57 0.84 -22.71
C ALA A 158 -9.54 1.94 -22.45
N ALA A 159 -9.17 2.14 -21.18
CA ALA A 159 -8.23 3.17 -20.75
C ALA A 159 -7.62 2.81 -19.39
N TYR A 160 -6.62 3.57 -18.97
CA TYR A 160 -6.04 3.50 -17.64
C TYR A 160 -6.00 4.88 -17.01
N VAL A 161 -6.19 4.94 -15.69
CA VAL A 161 -5.81 6.09 -14.87
C VAL A 161 -4.59 5.72 -14.05
N VAL A 162 -3.54 6.52 -14.13
CA VAL A 162 -2.33 6.36 -13.32
C VAL A 162 -2.20 7.57 -12.44
N VAL A 163 -2.25 7.38 -11.12
CA VAL A 163 -1.95 8.41 -10.13
C VAL A 163 -0.57 8.13 -9.58
N HIS A 164 0.29 9.12 -9.50
CA HIS A 164 1.65 8.91 -9.02
C HIS A 164 2.15 10.00 -8.07
N PHE A 165 3.03 9.58 -7.19
CA PHE A 165 3.69 10.44 -6.22
C PHE A 165 5.04 9.88 -5.79
N ASP A 166 5.92 10.80 -5.42
CA ASP A 166 7.17 10.54 -4.78
C ASP A 166 6.90 10.11 -3.33
N PRO A 167 7.39 8.96 -2.86
CA PRO A 167 7.18 8.51 -1.48
C PRO A 167 7.54 9.59 -0.43
N ARG A 168 8.51 10.47 -0.72
CA ARG A 168 8.93 11.56 0.18
C ARG A 168 7.84 12.62 0.38
N THR A 169 6.98 12.91 -0.59
CA THR A 169 5.97 13.97 -0.46
C THR A 169 4.84 13.59 0.49
N LEU A 170 4.61 12.29 0.66
CA LEU A 170 3.60 11.74 1.56
C LEU A 170 4.20 11.29 2.90
N PHE A 171 5.17 10.37 2.89
CA PHE A 171 5.59 9.69 4.12
C PHE A 171 6.38 10.59 5.09
N SER A 172 7.01 11.66 4.58
CA SER A 172 7.62 12.69 5.44
C SER A 172 6.61 13.46 6.31
N ARG A 173 5.31 13.32 6.03
CA ARG A 173 4.22 13.93 6.80
C ARG A 173 3.76 13.07 7.98
N SER A 174 4.35 11.89 8.18
CA SER A 174 4.19 11.12 9.42
C SER A 174 4.63 11.97 10.63
N PRO A 175 4.03 11.83 11.83
CA PRO A 175 4.39 12.61 13.01
C PRO A 175 5.86 12.46 13.47
N VAL A 176 6.45 11.28 13.27
CA VAL A 176 7.85 10.99 13.64
C VAL A 176 8.51 10.26 12.46
N PRO A 177 8.77 10.98 11.36
CA PRO A 177 9.19 10.37 10.10
C PRO A 177 10.54 9.64 10.23
N GLU A 178 11.45 10.10 11.09
CA GLU A 178 12.75 9.46 11.35
C GLU A 178 12.64 8.02 11.89
N ASN A 179 11.49 7.65 12.45
CA ASN A 179 11.23 6.31 12.99
C ASN A 179 10.41 5.42 12.05
N LEU A 180 10.05 5.90 10.84
CA LEU A 180 9.20 5.18 9.89
C LEU A 180 10.01 4.73 8.67
N LEU A 181 9.68 3.54 8.19
CA LEU A 181 10.15 2.96 6.94
C LEU A 181 8.96 2.32 6.23
N VAL A 182 8.94 2.40 4.90
CA VAL A 182 7.86 1.86 4.05
C VAL A 182 8.44 0.95 2.97
N ILE A 183 7.88 -0.24 2.84
CA ILE A 183 8.31 -1.28 1.90
C ILE A 183 7.14 -1.70 1.01
N GLN A 184 7.42 -1.94 -0.27
CA GLN A 184 6.55 -2.67 -1.17
C GLN A 184 7.41 -3.68 -1.95
N ASN A 185 6.95 -4.94 -1.99
CA ASN A 185 7.63 -6.03 -2.69
C ASN A 185 9.15 -6.14 -2.39
N GLY A 186 9.54 -6.04 -1.11
CA GLY A 186 10.93 -6.08 -0.66
C GLY A 186 11.76 -4.83 -0.98
N LYS A 187 11.23 -3.86 -1.74
CA LYS A 187 11.88 -2.58 -2.02
C LYS A 187 11.51 -1.54 -0.98
N ILE A 188 12.52 -0.85 -0.46
CA ILE A 188 12.30 0.31 0.40
C ILE A 188 11.85 1.48 -0.47
N LEU A 189 10.61 1.91 -0.25
CA LEU A 189 10.02 3.07 -0.90
C LEU A 189 10.49 4.37 -0.26
N TRP A 190 10.59 4.33 1.06
CA TRP A 190 10.97 5.48 1.87
C TRP A 190 11.47 5.02 3.23
N SER A 191 12.48 5.70 3.76
CA SER A 191 12.97 5.48 5.12
C SER A 191 13.45 6.80 5.70
N GLY A 192 12.97 7.13 6.89
CA GLY A 192 13.57 8.17 7.73
C GLY A 192 14.70 7.64 8.61
N MET A 193 14.97 6.33 8.59
CA MET A 193 15.95 5.65 9.43
C MET A 193 17.36 5.72 8.82
N GLU A 194 18.37 5.44 9.66
CA GLU A 194 19.76 5.34 9.22
C GLU A 194 19.97 4.23 8.19
N GLN A 195 20.83 4.49 7.19
CA GLN A 195 21.06 3.58 6.05
C GLN A 195 21.51 2.16 6.46
N GLY A 196 22.18 2.01 7.61
CA GLY A 196 22.71 0.72 8.06
C GLY A 196 21.63 -0.34 8.32
N VAL A 197 20.46 0.05 8.81
CA VAL A 197 19.37 -0.87 9.16
C VAL A 197 18.50 -1.22 7.95
N ASN A 198 18.35 -0.28 7.02
CA ASN A 198 17.48 -0.39 5.85
C ASN A 198 17.72 -1.71 5.09
N GLN A 199 18.97 -2.07 4.80
CA GLN A 199 19.27 -3.30 4.07
C GLN A 199 18.75 -4.55 4.80
N GLY A 200 18.96 -4.63 6.12
CA GLY A 200 18.50 -5.79 6.91
C GLY A 200 16.98 -5.91 7.01
N LEU A 201 16.25 -4.81 6.81
CA LEU A 201 14.79 -4.80 6.70
C LEU A 201 14.33 -5.17 5.28
N ALA A 202 15.01 -4.67 4.24
CA ALA A 202 14.73 -5.04 2.86
C ALA A 202 14.95 -6.54 2.59
N ASP A 203 15.99 -7.13 3.19
CA ASP A 203 16.38 -8.54 3.03
C ASP A 203 15.44 -9.53 3.75
N LYS A 204 14.44 -9.04 4.51
CA LYS A 204 13.44 -9.93 5.11
C LYS A 204 12.61 -10.57 4.00
N ASP A 205 12.24 -11.82 4.24
CA ASP A 205 11.35 -12.58 3.38
C ASP A 205 9.90 -12.14 3.62
N TRP A 206 9.58 -10.94 3.13
CA TRP A 206 8.28 -10.30 3.29
C TRP A 206 7.17 -11.12 2.64
N GLU A 207 7.43 -11.75 1.50
CA GLU A 207 6.46 -12.62 0.83
C GLU A 207 6.01 -13.75 1.75
N ARG A 208 6.96 -14.48 2.37
CA ARG A 208 6.63 -15.54 3.32
C ARG A 208 5.96 -15.01 4.58
N MET A 209 6.39 -13.87 5.11
CA MET A 209 5.79 -13.28 6.32
C MET A 209 4.31 -12.91 6.08
N LEU A 210 4.01 -12.31 4.93
CA LEU A 210 2.66 -11.88 4.55
C LEU A 210 1.69 -13.05 4.26
N GLN A 211 2.17 -14.28 4.13
CA GLN A 211 1.30 -15.45 3.96
C GLN A 211 0.51 -15.79 5.22
N SER A 212 1.04 -15.45 6.41
CA SER A 212 0.45 -15.82 7.70
C SER A 212 0.15 -14.64 8.61
N GLU A 213 0.82 -13.51 8.41
CA GLU A 213 0.78 -12.37 9.31
C GLU A 213 0.52 -11.07 8.55
N VAL A 214 -0.18 -10.13 9.20
CA VAL A 214 -0.39 -8.77 8.68
C VAL A 214 0.30 -7.73 9.58
N GLN A 215 0.85 -8.15 10.71
CA GLN A 215 1.61 -7.32 11.63
C GLN A 215 2.51 -8.22 12.47
N GLY A 216 3.52 -7.63 13.10
CA GLY A 216 4.35 -8.35 14.06
C GLY A 216 5.54 -7.53 14.53
N ASP A 217 6.44 -8.21 15.24
CA ASP A 217 7.69 -7.64 15.72
C ASP A 217 8.87 -8.25 14.96
N LEU A 218 9.95 -7.50 14.83
CA LEU A 218 11.18 -7.99 14.24
C LEU A 218 12.40 -7.34 14.90
N VAL A 219 13.52 -8.06 14.85
CA VAL A 219 14.83 -7.56 15.28
C VAL A 219 15.79 -7.58 14.10
N VAL A 220 16.48 -6.45 13.90
CA VAL A 220 17.52 -6.26 12.88
C VAL A 220 18.67 -5.50 13.51
N GLN A 221 19.89 -6.05 13.44
CA GLN A 221 21.10 -5.42 13.98
C GLN A 221 20.92 -4.95 15.45
N GLU A 222 20.37 -5.82 16.29
CA GLU A 222 20.10 -5.56 17.72
C GLU A 222 19.08 -4.43 18.00
N GLN A 223 18.43 -3.90 16.95
CA GLN A 223 17.34 -2.93 17.07
C GLN A 223 15.99 -3.62 16.91
N SER A 224 15.02 -3.20 17.72
CA SER A 224 13.65 -3.71 17.70
C SER A 224 12.75 -2.86 16.81
N PHE A 225 11.86 -3.51 16.10
CA PHE A 225 10.88 -2.86 15.23
C PHE A 225 9.54 -3.56 15.36
N VAL A 226 8.48 -2.81 15.11
CA VAL A 226 7.13 -3.32 14.91
C VAL A 226 6.71 -3.00 13.48
N TRP A 227 5.96 -3.90 12.84
CA TRP A 227 5.51 -3.73 11.47
C TRP A 227 4.02 -4.02 11.31
N LEU A 228 3.42 -3.39 10.30
CA LEU A 228 2.05 -3.56 9.88
C LEU A 228 2.00 -3.54 8.35
N SER A 229 1.32 -4.50 7.77
CA SER A 229 1.00 -4.53 6.35
C SER A 229 -0.46 -4.22 6.13
N ARG A 230 -0.72 -3.47 5.06
CA ARG A 230 -2.07 -3.24 4.55
C ARG A 230 -2.07 -3.28 3.03
N TYR A 231 -3.24 -3.33 2.44
CA TYR A 231 -3.38 -3.29 0.98
C TYR A 231 -3.67 -1.87 0.49
N VAL A 232 -2.91 -1.43 -0.50
CA VAL A 232 -3.18 -0.21 -1.28
C VAL A 232 -3.58 -0.68 -2.68
N GLY A 233 -4.89 -0.71 -2.93
CA GLY A 233 -5.41 -1.46 -4.08
C GLY A 233 -5.27 -2.96 -3.84
N GLN A 234 -4.62 -3.67 -4.77
CA GLN A 234 -4.37 -5.11 -4.73
C GLN A 234 -3.02 -5.47 -4.09
N ASP A 235 -2.19 -4.47 -3.77
CA ASP A 235 -0.79 -4.68 -3.42
C ASP A 235 -0.51 -4.39 -1.93
N PRO A 236 0.28 -5.23 -1.25
CA PRO A 236 0.65 -5.00 0.12
C PRO A 236 1.69 -3.87 0.23
N LEU A 237 1.40 -2.92 1.11
CA LEU A 237 2.28 -1.88 1.58
C LEU A 237 2.60 -2.14 3.06
N ILE A 238 3.89 -2.24 3.38
CA ILE A 238 4.37 -2.57 4.71
C ILE A 238 4.95 -1.32 5.36
N TYR A 239 4.44 -0.98 6.54
CA TYR A 239 5.00 0.02 7.43
C TYR A 239 5.85 -0.66 8.49
N VAL A 240 7.05 -0.15 8.70
CA VAL A 240 7.97 -0.60 9.75
C VAL A 240 8.32 0.60 10.62
N VAL A 241 8.18 0.44 11.93
CA VAL A 241 8.45 1.48 12.91
C VAL A 241 9.52 1.01 13.89
N LYS A 242 10.53 1.85 14.11
CA LYS A 242 11.58 1.59 15.10
C LYS A 242 11.04 1.75 16.51
N ILE A 243 11.30 0.75 17.36
CA ILE A 243 10.98 0.80 18.78
C ILE A 243 12.23 1.20 19.55
N ASP A 244 12.09 2.25 20.35
CA ASP A 244 13.11 2.78 21.25
C ASP A 244 12.46 3.10 22.59
N GLU A 245 12.65 2.20 23.56
CA GLU A 245 12.08 2.35 24.91
C GLU A 245 12.58 3.60 25.66
N SER A 246 13.68 4.20 25.20
CA SER A 246 14.20 5.44 25.75
C SER A 246 13.48 6.68 25.22
N ASP A 247 12.82 6.58 24.07
CA ASP A 247 12.09 7.68 23.43
C ASP A 247 10.74 7.91 24.15
N PRO A 248 10.57 9.02 24.88
CA PRO A 248 9.35 9.29 25.64
C PRO A 248 8.13 9.43 24.72
N ARG A 249 8.31 9.79 23.45
CA ARG A 249 7.22 9.92 22.47
C ARG A 249 6.53 8.57 22.27
N GLN A 250 7.20 7.44 22.49
CA GLN A 250 6.64 6.09 22.32
C GLN A 250 5.80 5.63 23.51
N LYS A 251 5.81 6.38 24.63
CA LYS A 251 5.09 6.06 25.88
C LYS A 251 3.74 6.74 26.01
N GLU A 252 3.47 7.72 25.16
CA GLU A 252 2.20 8.44 25.12
C GLU A 252 1.22 7.70 24.21
N GLY A 253 0.33 6.92 24.85
CA GLY A 253 -0.80 6.22 24.23
C GLY A 253 -2.12 6.87 24.57
#